data_AF-A0A316EBG8-F1
#
_entry.id   AF-A0A316EBG8-F1
#
_cell.length_a   1.000
_cell.length_b   1.000
_cell.length_c   1.000
_cell.angle_alpha   90.00
_cell.angle_beta   90.00
_cell.angle_gamma   90.00
#
_symmetry.space_group_name_H-M   'P 1'
#
loop_
_entity.id
_entity.type
_entity.pdbx_description
1 polymer ?
#
loop_
_entity_poly.entity_id
_entity_poly.type
_entity_poly.pdbx_seq_one_letter_code
_entity_poly.pdbx_strand_id
1 'polypeptide(L)'
;MAVRGEWVHCEIVFNEKNNVRASAWDKSGVEFRNWEYIHYPERFELYPLPSEYWLEAYRICQAQVGTKYDRLGVIGMMYKIPVFNNERNFCSKLCYETIQNYTSLDLPIERSSLVTPLMMRRMIINQGIKPVPLSVLNQ
;
A
#
# COMPACT_ATOMS: atom_id res chain seq x y z
N MET A 1 -1.88 -9.72 16.78
CA MET A 1 -0.44 -10.01 16.64
C MET A 1 0.14 -8.98 15.69
N ALA A 2 1.05 -8.12 16.15
CA ALA A 2 1.79 -7.24 15.25
C ALA A 2 2.79 -8.10 14.46
N VAL A 3 2.81 -7.95 13.14
CA VAL A 3 3.78 -8.58 12.25
C VAL A 3 5.16 -8.10 12.69
N ARG A 4 6.08 -9.02 13.05
CA ARG A 4 7.43 -8.65 13.50
C ARG A 4 8.23 -8.10 12.31
N GLY A 5 8.45 -6.79 12.30
CA GLY A 5 9.26 -6.07 11.32
C GLY A 5 9.18 -4.57 11.59
N GLU A 6 10.20 -3.81 11.16
CA GLU A 6 10.20 -2.34 11.28
C GLU A 6 9.10 -1.70 10.42
N TRP A 7 8.74 -2.36 9.31
CA TRP A 7 7.73 -1.92 8.34
C TRP A 7 6.53 -2.88 8.37
N VAL A 8 5.41 -2.42 8.95
CA VAL A 8 4.23 -3.26 9.22
C VAL A 8 2.99 -2.89 8.42
N HIS A 9 3.01 -1.73 7.76
CA HIS A 9 1.88 -1.22 6.98
C HIS A 9 2.39 -0.34 5.83
N CYS A 10 1.62 -0.28 4.75
CA CYS A 10 1.87 0.62 3.62
C CYS A 10 0.54 1.05 3.01
N GLU A 11 0.53 2.21 2.38
CA GLU A 11 -0.67 2.88 1.88
C GLU A 11 -0.34 3.63 0.60
N ILE A 12 -1.36 3.85 -0.25
CA ILE A 12 -1.23 4.72 -1.41
C ILE A 12 -1.89 6.05 -1.07
N VAL A 13 -1.16 7.14 -1.25
CA VAL A 13 -1.66 8.50 -1.09
C VAL A 13 -2.02 9.06 -2.46
N PHE A 14 -3.23 9.57 -2.62
CA PHE A 14 -3.68 10.28 -3.80
C PHE A 14 -3.73 11.77 -3.51
N ASN A 15 -2.65 12.48 -3.83
CA ASN A 15 -2.54 13.92 -3.63
C ASN A 15 -3.56 14.70 -4.47
N GLU A 16 -3.92 14.19 -5.66
CA GLU A 16 -4.96 14.75 -6.53
C GLU A 16 -6.37 14.67 -5.93
N LYS A 17 -6.54 13.89 -4.85
CA LYS A 17 -7.79 13.72 -4.11
C LYS A 17 -7.67 14.21 -2.67
N ASN A 18 -7.11 15.40 -2.49
CA ASN A 18 -6.97 16.04 -1.17
C ASN A 18 -6.22 15.13 -0.17
N ASN A 19 -5.13 14.52 -0.65
CA ASN A 19 -4.28 13.61 0.13
C ASN A 19 -5.06 12.45 0.77
N VAL A 20 -6.07 11.93 0.08
CA VAL A 20 -6.79 10.75 0.54
C VAL A 20 -5.89 9.51 0.40
N ARG A 21 -5.90 8.64 1.41
CA ARG A 21 -5.08 7.42 1.47
C ARG A 21 -5.92 6.17 1.32
N ALA A 22 -5.52 5.25 0.45
CA ALA A 22 -6.10 3.91 0.35
C ALA A 22 -5.19 2.86 1.00
N SER A 23 -5.78 2.01 1.84
CA SER A 23 -5.10 0.84 2.40
C SER A 23 -6.09 -0.16 3.01
N ALA A 24 -5.61 -1.38 3.25
CA ALA A 24 -6.37 -2.41 3.96
C ALA A 24 -5.95 -2.49 5.43
N TRP A 25 -6.92 -2.45 6.34
CA TRP A 25 -6.71 -2.51 7.80
C TRP A 25 -7.39 -3.72 8.43
N ASP A 26 -6.79 -4.25 9.50
CA ASP A 26 -7.30 -5.47 10.16
C ASP A 26 -8.77 -5.38 10.62
N LYS A 27 -9.22 -4.19 11.04
CA LYS A 27 -10.57 -3.98 11.56
C LYS A 27 -11.60 -3.65 10.48
N SER A 28 -11.23 -2.87 9.48
CA SER A 28 -12.16 -2.26 8.52
C SER A 28 -12.03 -2.83 7.09
N GLY A 29 -10.98 -3.60 6.80
CA GLY A 29 -10.69 -4.01 5.44
C GLY A 29 -10.14 -2.84 4.63
N VAL A 30 -10.42 -2.83 3.33
CA VAL A 30 -10.00 -1.74 2.43
C VAL A 30 -10.91 -0.53 2.62
N GLU A 31 -10.30 0.62 2.88
CA GLU A 31 -11.01 1.89 2.98
C GLU A 31 -10.11 3.06 2.58
N PHE A 32 -10.74 4.22 2.41
CA PHE A 32 -10.05 5.49 2.28
C PHE A 32 -10.04 6.24 3.60
N ARG A 33 -8.91 6.87 3.92
CA ARG A 33 -8.76 7.75 5.08
C ARG A 33 -8.07 9.04 4.67
N ASN A 34 -8.49 10.18 5.23
CA ASN A 34 -7.77 11.42 4.99
C ASN A 34 -6.36 11.36 5.60
N TRP A 35 -5.43 12.07 4.97
CA TRP A 35 -4.06 12.23 5.47
C TRP A 35 -4.00 12.90 6.85
N GLU A 36 -4.89 13.87 7.11
CA GLU A 36 -4.96 14.63 8.36
C GLU A 36 -5.14 13.76 9.62
N TYR A 37 -5.63 12.53 9.47
CA TYR A 37 -5.82 11.58 10.58
C TYR A 37 -4.59 10.70 10.88
N ILE A 38 -3.41 11.00 10.33
CA ILE A 38 -2.17 10.34 10.74
C ILE A 38 -1.73 10.87 12.10
N HIS A 39 -1.83 10.03 13.13
CA HIS A 39 -1.42 10.39 14.50
C HIS A 39 0.10 10.45 14.70
N TYR A 40 0.87 9.69 13.92
CA TYR A 40 2.33 9.53 14.10
C TYR A 40 3.05 9.64 12.75
N PRO A 41 3.07 10.82 12.12
CA PRO A 41 3.67 11.01 10.80
C PRO A 41 5.17 10.66 10.77
N GLU A 42 5.88 10.83 11.88
CA GLU A 42 7.30 10.47 12.00
C GLU A 42 7.60 8.98 11.82
N ARG A 43 6.57 8.13 11.84
CA ARG A 43 6.69 6.67 11.64
C ARG A 43 6.44 6.22 10.21
N PHE A 44 6.28 7.17 9.29
CA PHE A 44 6.02 6.92 7.88
C PHE A 44 7.16 7.48 7.03
N GLU A 45 7.42 6.80 5.93
CA GLU A 45 8.17 7.34 4.81
C GLU A 45 7.19 7.55 3.67
N LEU A 46 7.25 8.72 3.03
CA LEU A 46 6.45 9.05 1.87
C LEU A 46 7.30 8.97 0.61
N TYR A 47 6.86 8.20 -0.38
CA TYR A 47 7.58 8.03 -1.64
C TYR A 47 6.77 8.66 -2.77
N PRO A 48 7.33 9.64 -3.51
CA PRO A 48 6.65 10.18 -4.69
C PRO A 48 6.71 9.13 -5.80
N LEU A 49 5.53 8.70 -6.26
CA LEU A 49 5.40 7.74 -7.35
C LEU A 49 4.95 8.47 -8.63
N PRO A 50 5.25 7.94 -9.82
CA PRO A 50 4.69 8.43 -11.07
C PRO A 50 3.15 8.41 -11.02
N SER A 51 2.52 9.49 -11.50
CA SER A 51 1.07 9.72 -11.39
C SER A 51 0.34 9.70 -12.73
N GLU A 52 0.95 9.19 -13.80
CA GLU A 52 0.36 9.22 -15.15
C GLU A 52 -1.00 8.51 -15.22
N TYR A 53 -1.21 7.51 -14.36
CA TYR A 53 -2.44 6.71 -14.25
C TYR A 53 -3.09 6.79 -12.86
N TRP A 54 -2.92 7.91 -12.16
CA TRP A 54 -3.43 8.08 -10.79
C TRP A 54 -4.95 7.87 -10.68
N LEU A 55 -5.71 8.25 -11.70
CA LEU A 55 -7.17 8.17 -11.68
C LEU A 55 -7.65 6.73 -11.77
N GLU A 56 -7.01 5.91 -12.61
CA GLU A 56 -7.23 4.47 -12.72
C GLU A 56 -6.84 3.77 -11.42
N ALA A 57 -5.67 4.08 -10.86
CA ALA A 57 -5.22 3.58 -9.57
C ALA A 57 -6.23 3.90 -8.45
N TYR A 58 -6.74 5.13 -8.41
CA TYR A 58 -7.76 5.57 -7.46
C TYR A 58 -9.06 4.79 -7.62
N ARG A 59 -9.56 4.64 -8.86
CA ARG A 59 -10.81 3.91 -9.15
C ARG A 59 -10.72 2.44 -8.76
N ILE A 60 -9.57 1.80 -8.97
CA ILE A 60 -9.38 0.40 -8.56
C ILE A 60 -9.31 0.29 -7.04
N CYS A 61 -8.60 1.18 -6.35
CA CYS A 61 -8.65 1.24 -4.88
C CYS A 61 -10.09 1.45 -4.38
N GLN A 62 -10.86 2.30 -5.06
CA GLN A 62 -12.27 2.55 -4.75
C GLN A 62 -13.16 1.33 -4.96
N ALA A 63 -12.96 0.57 -6.04
CA ALA A 63 -13.67 -0.67 -6.28
C ALA A 63 -13.37 -1.74 -5.22
N GLN A 64 -12.23 -1.65 -4.54
CA GLN A 64 -11.85 -2.54 -3.45
C GLN A 64 -12.42 -2.12 -2.08
N VAL A 65 -13.01 -0.93 -1.95
CA VAL A 65 -13.54 -0.47 -0.65
C VAL A 65 -14.61 -1.42 -0.12
N GLY A 66 -14.51 -1.77 1.16
CA GLY A 66 -15.38 -2.75 1.81
C GLY A 66 -14.90 -4.21 1.70
N THR A 67 -13.89 -4.48 0.86
CA THR A 67 -13.22 -5.79 0.83
C THR A 67 -12.61 -6.09 2.20
N LYS A 68 -12.94 -7.27 2.75
CA LYS A 68 -12.51 -7.66 4.09
C LYS A 68 -10.99 -7.87 4.15
N TYR A 69 -10.44 -7.64 5.34
CA TYR A 69 -9.02 -7.88 5.58
C TYR A 69 -8.66 -9.38 5.48
N ASP A 70 -7.56 -9.67 4.80
CA ASP A 70 -7.08 -11.04 4.59
C ASP A 70 -6.07 -11.48 5.68
N ARG A 71 -6.59 -11.82 6.87
CA ARG A 71 -5.75 -12.32 7.97
C ARG A 71 -4.97 -13.59 7.62
N LEU A 72 -5.59 -14.49 6.85
CA LEU A 72 -4.93 -15.73 6.42
C LEU A 72 -3.84 -15.43 5.38
N GLY A 73 -4.10 -14.51 4.45
CA GLY A 73 -3.11 -13.98 3.52
C GLY A 73 -1.90 -13.36 4.23
N VAL A 74 -2.12 -12.56 5.29
CA VAL A 74 -1.02 -11.99 6.10
C VAL A 74 -0.18 -13.09 6.76
N ILE A 75 -0.81 -14.11 7.33
CA ILE A 75 -0.09 -15.26 7.91
C ILE A 75 0.70 -15.98 6.81
N GLY A 76 0.06 -16.27 5.67
CA GLY A 76 0.71 -16.88 4.50
C GLY A 76 1.94 -16.09 4.06
N MET A 77 1.79 -14.79 3.84
CA MET A 77 2.87 -13.85 3.51
C MET A 77 4.03 -13.94 4.51
N MET A 78 3.76 -13.95 5.81
CA MET A 78 4.81 -14.04 6.85
C MET A 78 5.61 -15.34 6.79
N TYR A 79 4.95 -16.46 6.48
CA TYR A 79 5.60 -17.78 6.35
C TYR A 79 6.04 -18.10 4.92
N LYS A 80 5.92 -17.15 3.99
CA LYS A 80 6.17 -17.34 2.54
C LYS A 80 5.35 -18.47 1.92
N ILE A 81 4.14 -18.70 2.43
CA ILE A 81 3.19 -19.68 1.93
C ILE A 81 2.10 -18.92 1.17
N PRO A 82 1.97 -19.09 -0.16
CA PRO A 82 0.98 -18.37 -0.94
C PRO A 82 -0.41 -18.86 -0.55
N VAL A 83 -1.18 -17.98 0.09
CA VAL A 83 -2.61 -18.19 0.34
C VAL A 83 -3.35 -17.34 -0.67
N PHE A 84 -4.14 -18.00 -1.52
CA PHE A 84 -4.92 -17.32 -2.55
C PHE A 84 -6.31 -17.03 -2.02
N ASN A 85 -6.61 -15.74 -1.85
CA ASN A 85 -7.96 -15.25 -1.60
C ASN A 85 -8.18 -13.98 -2.42
N ASN A 86 -9.04 -14.09 -3.44
CA ASN A 86 -9.34 -12.97 -4.34
C ASN A 86 -10.45 -12.07 -3.80
N GLU A 87 -11.16 -12.50 -2.75
CA GLU A 87 -12.26 -11.76 -2.13
C GLU A 87 -11.80 -10.93 -0.92
N ARG A 88 -10.49 -10.93 -0.66
CA ARG A 88 -9.88 -10.26 0.50
C ARG A 88 -8.56 -9.61 0.12
N ASN A 89 -8.19 -8.60 0.91
CA ASN A 89 -6.95 -7.86 0.72
C ASN A 89 -6.24 -7.56 2.03
N PHE A 90 -4.93 -7.39 1.94
CA PHE A 90 -4.08 -6.80 2.98
C PHE A 90 -3.26 -5.67 2.37
N CYS A 91 -2.65 -4.84 3.24
CA CYS A 91 -2.11 -3.54 2.84
C CYS A 91 -1.10 -3.62 1.69
N SER A 92 -0.09 -4.48 1.80
CA SER A 92 0.96 -4.60 0.78
C SER A 92 0.50 -5.28 -0.50
N LYS A 93 -0.46 -6.22 -0.45
CA LYS A 93 -1.07 -6.78 -1.67
C LYS A 93 -1.77 -5.69 -2.48
N LEU A 94 -2.62 -4.89 -1.83
CA LEU A 94 -3.32 -3.78 -2.48
C LEU A 94 -2.34 -2.76 -3.07
N CYS A 95 -1.31 -2.36 -2.31
CA CYS A 95 -0.32 -1.39 -2.78
C CYS A 95 0.49 -1.94 -3.96
N TYR A 96 0.97 -3.18 -3.87
CA TYR A 96 1.75 -3.82 -4.92
C TYR A 96 0.97 -3.95 -6.21
N GLU A 97 -0.25 -4.49 -6.16
CA GLU A 97 -1.12 -4.65 -7.33
C GLU A 97 -1.46 -3.30 -7.95
N THR A 98 -1.69 -2.27 -7.14
CA THR A 98 -1.99 -0.94 -7.68
C THR A 98 -0.77 -0.32 -8.36
N ILE A 99 0.41 -0.38 -7.72
CA ILE A 99 1.62 0.23 -8.28
C ILE A 99 2.07 -0.52 -9.54
N GLN A 100 2.05 -1.85 -9.52
CA GLN A 100 2.48 -2.67 -10.65
C GLN A 100 1.60 -2.48 -11.90
N ASN A 101 0.30 -2.25 -11.72
CA ASN A 101 -0.63 -2.14 -12.86
C ASN A 101 -0.89 -0.70 -13.31
N TYR A 102 -0.67 0.29 -12.43
CA TYR A 102 -1.12 1.66 -12.65
C TYR A 102 -0.05 2.71 -12.35
N THR A 103 1.22 2.32 -12.44
CA THR A 103 2.34 3.27 -12.49
C THR A 103 3.32 2.82 -13.57
N SER A 104 4.18 3.72 -14.01
CA SER A 104 5.29 3.42 -14.92
C SER A 104 6.48 2.74 -14.23
N LEU A 105 6.37 2.37 -12.94
CA LEU A 105 7.45 1.74 -12.19
C LEU A 105 7.63 0.27 -12.58
N ASP A 106 8.86 -0.08 -12.94
CA ASP A 106 9.26 -1.46 -13.25
C ASP A 106 9.53 -2.23 -11.95
N LEU A 107 8.46 -2.56 -11.23
CA LEU A 107 8.55 -3.40 -10.04
C LEU A 107 8.83 -4.86 -10.42
N PRO A 108 9.73 -5.56 -9.70
CA PRO A 108 9.95 -6.99 -9.91
C PRO A 108 8.65 -7.80 -9.87
N ILE A 109 8.49 -8.75 -10.79
CA ILE A 109 7.32 -9.62 -10.84
C ILE A 109 7.37 -10.61 -9.68
N GLU A 110 6.58 -10.31 -8.65
CA GLU A 110 6.35 -11.11 -7.46
C GLU A 110 4.88 -11.53 -7.35
N ARG A 111 4.62 -12.60 -6.59
CA ARG A 111 3.25 -12.96 -6.20
C ARG A 111 2.76 -11.95 -5.15
N SER A 112 1.72 -11.19 -5.47
CA SER A 112 1.18 -10.16 -4.58
C SER A 112 0.83 -10.67 -3.17
N SER A 113 0.39 -11.93 -3.05
CA SER A 113 0.12 -12.62 -1.77
C SER A 113 1.35 -12.87 -0.88
N LEU A 114 2.56 -12.64 -1.39
CA LEU A 114 3.83 -12.81 -0.68
C LEU A 114 4.55 -11.49 -0.43
N VAL A 115 4.06 -10.37 -0.98
CA VAL A 115 4.73 -9.08 -0.88
C VAL A 115 4.48 -8.47 0.49
N THR A 116 5.55 -8.21 1.24
CA THR A 116 5.51 -7.52 2.54
C THR A 116 5.67 -6.00 2.40
N PRO A 117 5.28 -5.18 3.40
CA PRO A 117 5.56 -3.74 3.39
C PRO A 117 7.07 -3.42 3.27
N LEU A 118 7.93 -4.23 3.90
CA LEU A 118 9.39 -4.08 3.74
C LEU A 118 9.85 -4.37 2.31
N MET A 119 9.25 -5.38 1.64
CA MET A 119 9.55 -5.66 0.23
C MET A 119 9.12 -4.48 -0.66
N MET A 120 7.91 -3.93 -0.45
CA MET A 120 7.45 -2.74 -1.17
C MET A 120 8.44 -1.58 -1.04
N ARG A 121 8.86 -1.26 0.19
CA ARG A 121 9.86 -0.22 0.44
C ARG A 121 11.15 -0.47 -0.34
N ARG A 122 11.69 -1.69 -0.29
CA ARG A 122 12.92 -2.06 -1.00
C ARG A 122 12.76 -1.95 -2.53
N MET A 123 11.64 -2.41 -3.07
CA MET A 123 11.36 -2.33 -4.50
C MET A 123 11.34 -0.87 -4.98
N ILE A 124 10.68 0.02 -4.23
CA ILE A 124 10.61 1.46 -4.56
C ILE A 124 11.99 2.12 -4.46
N ILE A 125 12.74 1.89 -3.38
CA ILE A 125 14.10 2.44 -3.23
C ILE A 125 15.04 1.95 -4.34
N ASN A 126 14.90 0.69 -4.77
CA ASN A 126 15.72 0.13 -5.86
C ASN A 126 15.44 0.79 -7.21
N GLN A 127 14.30 1.48 -7.38
CA GLN A 127 14.03 2.34 -8.54
C GLN A 127 14.73 3.71 -8.46
N GLY A 128 15.50 3.97 -7.38
CA GLY A 128 16.16 5.26 -7.14
C GLY A 128 15.25 6.33 -6.51
N ILE A 129 14.01 5.97 -6.13
CA ILE A 129 13.06 6.89 -5.50
C ILE A 129 13.45 7.10 -4.04
N LYS A 130 13.60 8.36 -3.65
CA LYS A 130 13.94 8.75 -2.27
C LYS A 130 12.68 9.17 -1.51
N PRO A 131 12.59 8.87 -0.21
CA PRO A 131 11.49 9.36 0.59
C PRO A 131 11.55 10.89 0.70
N VAL A 132 10.38 11.52 0.76
CA VAL A 132 10.22 12.96 0.95
C VAL A 132 9.58 13.24 2.32
N PRO A 133 9.80 14.43 2.90
CA PRO A 133 9.14 14.82 4.13
C PRO A 133 7.62 14.82 3.97
N LEU A 134 6.89 14.33 4.97
CA LEU A 134 5.42 14.29 4.96
C LEU A 134 4.77 15.68 4.85
N SER A 135 5.51 16.75 5.18
CA SER A 135 5.05 18.14 5.06
C SER A 135 4.66 18.56 3.64
N VAL A 136 5.11 17.83 2.61
CA VAL A 136 4.71 18.07 1.21
C VAL A 136 3.22 17.83 0.95
N LEU A 137 2.54 17.08 1.83
CA LEU A 137 1.10 16.81 1.73
C LEU A 137 0.24 17.85 2.48
N ASN A 138 0.85 18.90 3.05
CA ASN A 138 0.14 20.00 3.70
C ASN A 138 0.12 21.29 2.84
N GLN A 139 0.52 21.17 1.56
CA GLN A 139 0.54 22.25 0.56
C GLN A 139 -0.66 22.10 -0.37
#